data_AF-A0AAV5ZNP2-F1
#
_entry.id   AF-A0AAV5ZNP2-F1
#
_cell.length_a   1.000
_cell.length_b   1.000
_cell.length_c   1.000
_cell.angle_alpha   90.00
_cell.angle_beta   90.00
_cell.angle_gamma   90.00
#
_symmetry.space_group_name_H-M   'P 1'
#
loop_
_entity.id
_entity.type
_entity.pdbx_description
1 polymer ?
#
loop_
_entity_poly.entity_id
_entity_poly.type
_entity_poly.pdbx_seq_one_letter_code
_entity_poly.pdbx_strand_id
1 'polypeptide(L)'
;MRARALVAVALAGLLPVAGAAQTKGPRPLAGAATLSVLQNRVERVTAAGEKSRATDGMTVAAGDRIVTSGSGTALVTFLDGSTITIQPSADVVVRRLGGGGQRTGILINAGAVWARVARLASPASPFSLESNTATAAVHDGVIGASYSKGDFGCWTQRGELTVTDGNGRTLLTLQPGQATRVGGKQAPQTQPFFVNAMNLRVEASAGVWPLLEMPTFPLLAGFVKPGIEVNQVYGSITRVNADGTRVIEVPAGYPGPYTIRIQGATAGPYSVTMLGLYRGSEVYRLEFAGTIGRDEWLWTSAQQDFLKADGFGIADYRSAKAEKGVAAKFAPMRGEVPGTILLSPAEVGAAR
;
A
#
# COMPACT_ATOMS: atom_id res chain seq x y z
N MET A 1 2.16 -81.94 -6.78
CA MET A 1 3.07 -80.78 -6.71
C MET A 1 2.25 -79.51 -6.53
N ARG A 2 2.71 -78.61 -5.66
CA ARG A 2 2.06 -77.38 -5.19
C ARG A 2 2.36 -76.22 -6.16
N ALA A 3 1.39 -75.33 -6.39
CA ALA A 3 1.52 -73.86 -6.57
C ALA A 3 0.21 -73.31 -7.19
N ARG A 4 -0.76 -72.81 -6.42
CA ARG A 4 -0.96 -71.39 -6.05
C ARG A 4 -0.77 -70.41 -7.22
N ALA A 5 -1.87 -70.04 -7.88
CA ALA A 5 -1.94 -68.85 -8.74
C ALA A 5 -2.70 -67.74 -7.99
N LEU A 6 -2.03 -66.60 -7.82
CA LEU A 6 -2.45 -65.42 -7.09
C LEU A 6 -3.40 -64.55 -7.93
N VAL A 7 -4.47 -64.09 -7.29
CA VAL A 7 -5.36 -63.03 -7.76
C VAL A 7 -4.64 -61.70 -7.60
N ALA A 8 -4.45 -60.96 -8.69
CA ALA A 8 -3.96 -59.59 -8.66
C ALA A 8 -5.15 -58.62 -8.56
N VAL A 9 -5.35 -58.04 -7.38
CA VAL A 9 -6.30 -56.94 -7.15
C VAL A 9 -5.61 -55.63 -7.54
N ALA A 10 -6.18 -54.92 -8.51
CA ALA A 10 -5.77 -53.56 -8.88
C ALA A 10 -6.23 -52.57 -7.81
N LEU A 11 -5.28 -51.94 -7.11
CA LEU A 11 -5.54 -50.80 -6.23
C LEU A 11 -5.25 -49.50 -6.98
N ALA A 12 -6.30 -48.85 -7.48
CA ALA A 12 -6.22 -47.49 -7.99
C ALA A 12 -6.17 -46.51 -6.80
N GLY A 13 -4.99 -46.00 -6.49
CA GLY A 13 -4.81 -44.95 -5.48
C GLY A 13 -5.24 -43.60 -6.01
N LEU A 14 -6.41 -43.11 -5.58
CA LEU A 14 -6.75 -41.69 -5.65
C LEU A 14 -5.88 -40.92 -4.65
N LEU A 15 -4.96 -40.10 -5.14
CA LEU A 15 -4.28 -39.08 -4.33
C LEU A 15 -5.22 -37.88 -4.19
N PRO A 16 -5.56 -37.43 -2.96
CA PRO A 16 -6.25 -36.16 -2.79
C PRO A 16 -5.26 -35.03 -3.09
N VAL A 17 -5.55 -34.24 -4.13
CA VAL A 17 -4.92 -32.94 -4.34
C VAL A 17 -5.37 -32.03 -3.20
N ALA A 18 -4.50 -31.89 -2.19
CA ALA A 18 -4.67 -30.90 -1.15
C ALA A 18 -4.51 -29.50 -1.76
N GLY A 19 -5.61 -28.94 -2.24
CA GLY A 19 -5.70 -27.51 -2.52
C GLY A 19 -5.51 -26.77 -1.19
N ALA A 20 -4.41 -26.03 -1.07
CA ALA A 20 -4.18 -25.14 0.06
C ALA A 20 -5.26 -24.05 0.04
N ALA A 21 -6.34 -24.28 0.78
CA ALA A 21 -7.31 -23.26 1.10
C ALA A 21 -6.63 -22.26 2.05
N GLN A 22 -6.41 -21.03 1.57
CA GLN A 22 -5.96 -19.93 2.40
C GLN A 22 -6.88 -19.79 3.62
N THR A 23 -6.28 -19.68 4.80
CA THR A 23 -6.98 -19.61 6.08
C THR A 23 -7.88 -18.38 6.11
N LYS A 24 -9.18 -18.64 6.09
CA LYS A 24 -10.24 -17.64 6.21
C LYS A 24 -10.16 -17.02 7.61
N GLY A 25 -9.60 -15.82 7.72
CA GLY A 25 -9.52 -15.09 8.98
C GLY A 25 -10.91 -14.83 9.59
N PRO A 26 -11.00 -14.53 10.91
CA PRO A 26 -12.27 -14.24 11.58
C PRO A 26 -13.03 -13.11 10.88
N ARG A 27 -14.34 -13.29 10.68
CA ARG A 27 -15.22 -12.27 10.12
C ARG A 27 -15.29 -11.09 11.10
N PRO A 28 -14.96 -9.85 10.70
CA PRO A 28 -15.04 -8.71 11.60
C PRO A 28 -16.50 -8.49 12.04
N LEU A 29 -16.70 -8.26 13.35
CA LEU A 29 -17.97 -7.78 13.90
C LEU A 29 -18.26 -6.37 13.34
N ALA A 30 -19.53 -5.96 13.29
CA ALA A 30 -19.90 -4.63 12.84
C ALA A 30 -19.13 -3.55 13.63
N GLY A 31 -18.47 -2.62 12.93
CA GLY A 31 -17.65 -1.58 13.55
C GLY A 31 -16.22 -1.99 13.92
N ALA A 32 -15.64 -2.94 13.20
CA ALA A 32 -14.28 -3.42 13.43
C ALA A 32 -13.39 -3.34 12.18
N ALA A 33 -12.14 -2.92 12.33
CA ALA A 33 -11.09 -2.98 11.30
C ALA A 33 -10.15 -4.16 11.56
N THR A 34 -9.36 -4.52 10.54
CA THR A 34 -8.33 -5.56 10.63
C THR A 34 -6.95 -4.94 10.63
N LEU A 35 -6.13 -5.31 11.62
CA LEU A 35 -4.72 -4.96 11.74
C LEU A 35 -3.84 -6.07 11.19
N SER A 36 -2.84 -5.66 10.44
CA SER A 36 -1.77 -6.51 9.91
C SER A 36 -0.44 -5.92 10.34
N VAL A 37 0.46 -6.78 10.80
CA VAL A 37 1.83 -6.45 11.11
C VAL A 37 2.66 -6.70 9.86
N LEU A 38 2.89 -5.65 9.09
CA LEU A 38 3.73 -5.75 7.90
C LEU A 38 5.19 -6.00 8.30
N GLN A 39 5.64 -5.40 9.41
CA GLN A 39 7.02 -5.51 9.86
C GLN A 39 7.19 -5.35 11.37
N ASN A 40 8.15 -6.11 11.90
CA ASN A 40 8.71 -5.98 13.24
C ASN A 40 7.64 -5.87 14.34
N ARG A 41 7.88 -5.06 15.37
CA ARG A 41 7.04 -4.99 16.56
C ARG A 41 5.98 -3.90 16.38
N VAL A 42 4.73 -4.33 16.51
CA VAL A 42 3.54 -3.48 16.61
C VAL A 42 2.80 -3.88 17.87
N GLU A 43 2.30 -2.90 18.60
CA GLU A 43 1.53 -3.08 19.82
C GLU A 43 0.13 -2.49 19.65
N ARG A 44 -0.86 -3.17 20.19
CA ARG A 44 -2.23 -2.64 20.33
C ARG A 44 -2.48 -2.40 21.80
N VAL A 45 -2.92 -1.20 22.13
CA VAL A 45 -3.48 -0.84 23.44
C VAL A 45 -4.98 -0.66 23.24
N THR A 46 -5.80 -1.47 23.91
CA THR A 46 -7.26 -1.36 23.79
C THR A 46 -7.76 -0.04 24.38
N ALA A 47 -9.00 0.35 24.09
CA ALA A 47 -9.63 1.50 24.74
C ALA A 47 -9.64 1.41 26.28
N ALA A 48 -9.62 0.20 26.85
CA ALA A 48 -9.53 -0.05 28.29
C ALA A 48 -8.09 0.04 28.85
N GLY A 49 -7.10 0.29 27.99
CA GLY A 49 -5.68 0.39 28.35
C GLY A 49 -4.91 -0.92 28.33
N GLU A 50 -5.53 -2.03 27.91
CA GLU A 50 -4.85 -3.33 27.87
C GLU A 50 -3.85 -3.39 26.71
N LYS A 51 -2.58 -3.60 27.06
CA LYS A 51 -1.48 -3.64 26.09
C LYS A 51 -1.21 -5.08 25.63
N SER A 52 -1.15 -5.27 24.31
CA SER A 52 -0.87 -6.57 23.69
C SER A 52 0.02 -6.41 22.45
N ARG A 53 0.82 -7.44 22.15
CA ARG A 53 1.53 -7.51 20.87
C ARG A 53 0.52 -7.73 19.75
N ALA A 54 0.57 -6.92 18.70
CA ALA A 54 -0.27 -7.11 17.54
C ALA A 54 0.16 -8.34 16.73
N THR A 55 -0.81 -8.99 16.11
CA THR A 55 -0.62 -10.12 15.20
C THR A 55 -1.41 -9.88 13.92
N ASP A 56 -1.02 -10.55 12.84
CA ASP A 56 -1.77 -10.46 11.58
C ASP A 56 -3.22 -10.93 11.75
N GLY A 57 -4.13 -10.18 11.13
CA GLY A 57 -5.57 -10.45 11.19
C GLY A 57 -6.22 -10.00 12.50
N MET A 58 -5.49 -9.36 13.42
CA MET A 58 -6.03 -8.90 14.69
C MET A 58 -7.15 -7.86 14.46
N THR A 59 -8.23 -7.97 15.20
CA THR A 59 -9.33 -7.00 15.15
C THR A 59 -8.97 -5.73 15.92
N VAL A 60 -9.33 -4.58 15.36
CA VAL A 60 -9.18 -3.26 15.97
C VAL A 60 -10.53 -2.57 16.04
N ALA A 61 -10.84 -2.01 17.21
CA ALA A 61 -12.06 -1.28 17.48
C ALA A 61 -11.80 0.24 17.60
N ALA A 62 -12.87 1.03 17.60
CA ALA A 62 -12.76 2.45 17.92
C ALA A 62 -12.28 2.62 19.38
N GLY A 63 -11.37 3.56 19.59
CA GLY A 63 -10.67 3.80 20.85
C GLY A 63 -9.34 3.05 20.98
N ASP A 64 -9.09 2.02 20.16
CA ASP A 64 -7.82 1.30 20.19
C ASP A 64 -6.68 2.18 19.68
N ARG A 65 -5.52 2.05 20.35
CA ARG A 65 -4.28 2.73 20.02
C ARG A 65 -3.28 1.73 19.47
N ILE A 66 -2.70 2.06 18.32
CA ILE A 66 -1.67 1.26 17.65
C ILE A 66 -0.33 1.98 17.75
N VAL A 67 0.68 1.27 18.25
CA VAL A 67 2.03 1.80 18.44
C VAL A 67 3.02 0.94 17.66
N THR A 68 3.79 1.57 16.78
CA THR A 68 4.84 0.90 16.00
C THR A 68 6.22 1.20 16.57
N SER A 69 7.11 0.21 16.59
CA SER A 69 8.50 0.42 17.00
C SER A 69 9.29 1.22 15.96
N GLY A 70 10.57 1.51 16.23
CA GLY A 70 11.46 2.22 15.31
C GLY A 70 11.66 1.59 13.92
N SER A 71 11.26 0.33 13.77
CA SER A 71 11.22 -0.41 12.50
C SER A 71 9.88 -1.10 12.25
N GLY A 72 8.87 -0.83 13.08
CA GLY A 72 7.56 -1.46 13.02
C GLY A 72 6.70 -0.80 11.95
N THR A 73 6.00 -1.60 11.16
CA THR A 73 5.04 -1.09 10.16
C THR A 73 3.77 -1.89 10.26
N ALA A 74 2.63 -1.21 10.27
CA ALA A 74 1.32 -1.84 10.36
C ALA A 74 0.40 -1.39 9.24
N LEU A 75 -0.54 -2.25 8.85
CA LEU A 75 -1.63 -1.94 7.94
C LEU A 75 -2.95 -2.08 8.70
N VAL A 76 -3.80 -1.07 8.63
CA VAL A 76 -5.19 -1.15 9.10
C VAL A 76 -6.09 -1.17 7.88
N THR A 77 -6.90 -2.23 7.74
CA THR A 77 -7.88 -2.39 6.66
C THR A 77 -9.28 -2.21 7.25
N PHE A 78 -10.02 -1.25 6.72
CA PHE A 78 -11.36 -0.90 7.15
C PHE A 78 -12.40 -1.67 6.34
N LEU A 79 -13.65 -1.73 6.84
CA LEU A 79 -14.72 -2.48 6.19
C LEU A 79 -15.11 -1.92 4.82
N ASP A 80 -14.94 -0.63 4.60
CA ASP A 80 -15.18 0.07 3.34
C ASP A 80 -14.10 -0.21 2.27
N GLY A 81 -13.03 -0.94 2.64
CA GLY A 81 -11.87 -1.14 1.78
C GLY A 81 -10.83 -0.04 1.89
N SER A 82 -11.03 1.01 2.69
CA SER A 82 -9.96 1.96 2.97
C SER A 82 -8.84 1.26 3.72
N THR A 83 -7.60 1.68 3.49
CA THR A 83 -6.41 1.12 4.14
C THR A 83 -5.51 2.23 4.67
N ILE A 84 -4.85 1.99 5.81
CA ILE A 84 -3.86 2.90 6.38
C ILE A 84 -2.58 2.13 6.70
N THR A 85 -1.47 2.54 6.10
CA THR A 85 -0.14 2.15 6.54
C THR A 85 0.32 3.10 7.65
N ILE A 86 0.61 2.54 8.82
CA ILE A 86 1.21 3.23 9.96
C ILE A 86 2.72 3.03 9.88
N GLN A 87 3.47 4.12 9.73
CA GLN A 87 4.92 4.10 9.55
C GLN A 87 5.67 3.74 10.84
N PRO A 88 6.98 3.46 10.78
CA PRO A 88 7.81 3.30 11.97
C PRO A 88 7.77 4.50 12.92
N SER A 89 7.95 4.22 14.22
CA SER A 89 7.92 5.21 15.31
C SER A 89 6.63 6.04 15.35
N ALA A 90 5.48 5.40 15.13
CA ALA A 90 4.19 6.06 15.12
C ALA A 90 3.29 5.58 16.25
N ASP A 91 2.39 6.48 16.63
CA ASP A 91 1.40 6.30 17.67
C ASP A 91 0.08 6.91 17.18
N VAL A 92 -0.90 6.03 16.94
CA VAL A 92 -2.18 6.42 16.36
C VAL A 92 -3.33 5.81 17.13
N VAL A 93 -4.47 6.51 17.17
CA VAL A 93 -5.71 6.04 17.77
C VAL A 93 -6.77 5.93 16.69
N VAL A 94 -7.45 4.79 16.63
CA VAL A 94 -8.63 4.61 15.81
C VAL A 94 -9.78 5.36 16.46
N ARG A 95 -10.08 6.57 16.00
CA ARG A 95 -11.15 7.40 16.59
C ARG A 95 -12.52 6.88 16.22
N ARG A 96 -12.70 6.54 14.95
CA ARG A 96 -13.99 6.12 14.39
C ARG A 96 -13.76 5.11 13.29
N LEU A 97 -14.56 4.05 13.32
CA LEU A 97 -14.63 3.01 12.30
C LEU A 97 -15.96 3.24 11.57
N GLY A 98 -15.90 3.73 10.34
CA GLY A 98 -17.09 4.10 9.57
C GLY A 98 -18.11 2.96 9.43
N GLY A 99 -19.34 3.33 9.10
CA GLY A 99 -20.49 2.43 8.96
C GLY A 99 -21.81 3.21 9.06
N GLY A 100 -22.82 2.87 8.25
CA GLY A 100 -24.13 3.52 8.31
C GLY A 100 -24.14 5.05 8.16
N GLY A 101 -23.22 5.62 7.37
CA GLY A 101 -23.09 7.07 7.19
C GLY A 101 -22.17 7.78 8.20
N GLN A 102 -21.44 7.05 9.04
CA GLN A 102 -20.46 7.60 9.97
C GLN A 102 -19.06 7.77 9.34
N ARG A 103 -18.37 8.85 9.75
CA ARG A 103 -16.99 9.21 9.38
C ARG A 103 -15.98 8.19 9.91
N THR A 104 -15.05 7.73 9.07
CA THR A 104 -13.84 7.02 9.51
C THR A 104 -12.80 8.04 9.92
N GLY A 105 -12.13 7.85 11.06
CA GLY A 105 -11.17 8.83 11.56
C GLY A 105 -10.03 8.20 12.36
N ILE A 106 -8.82 8.67 12.12
CA ILE A 106 -7.60 8.32 12.85
C ILE A 106 -7.01 9.57 13.50
N LEU A 107 -6.71 9.49 14.79
CA LEU A 107 -5.92 10.49 15.50
C LEU A 107 -4.45 10.08 15.49
N ILE A 108 -3.56 10.99 15.13
CA ILE A 108 -2.12 10.80 15.10
C ILE A 108 -1.50 11.54 16.28
N ASN A 109 -1.00 10.80 17.27
CA ASN A 109 -0.30 11.35 18.42
C ASN A 109 1.18 11.58 18.14
N ALA A 110 1.78 10.76 17.27
CA ALA A 110 3.14 10.91 16.78
C ALA A 110 3.37 10.08 15.52
N GLY A 111 4.33 10.49 14.70
CA GLY A 111 4.78 9.74 13.53
C GLY A 111 3.99 10.08 12.27
N ALA A 112 3.94 9.15 11.31
CA ALA A 112 3.32 9.36 10.01
C ALA A 112 2.43 8.19 9.60
N VAL A 113 1.40 8.51 8.82
CA VAL A 113 0.50 7.52 8.22
C VAL A 113 0.28 7.82 6.74
N TRP A 114 -0.06 6.78 6.01
CA TRP A 114 -0.41 6.84 4.60
C TRP A 114 -1.72 6.10 4.38
N ALA A 115 -2.70 6.73 3.75
CA ALA A 115 -4.02 6.16 3.58
C ALA A 115 -4.42 6.10 2.11
N ARG A 116 -4.95 4.94 1.69
CA ARG A 116 -5.77 4.82 0.49
C ARG A 116 -7.22 4.76 0.93
N VAL A 117 -7.99 5.76 0.52
CA VAL A 117 -9.41 5.86 0.84
C VAL A 117 -10.19 5.27 -0.32
N ALA A 118 -10.86 4.14 -0.07
CA ALA A 118 -11.65 3.48 -1.08
C ALA A 118 -12.90 4.31 -1.38
N ARG A 119 -13.22 4.45 -2.66
CA ARG A 119 -14.48 5.05 -3.09
C ARG A 119 -15.57 3.99 -2.95
N LEU A 120 -16.26 3.84 -1.80
CA LEU A 120 -17.47 2.99 -1.75
C LEU A 120 -18.52 3.28 -0.65
N ALA A 121 -19.77 3.16 -1.10
CA ALA A 121 -21.10 3.06 -0.46
C ALA A 121 -21.88 4.31 0.01
N SER A 122 -21.26 5.38 0.54
CA SER A 122 -22.01 6.61 0.87
C SER A 122 -21.22 7.86 0.52
N PRO A 123 -21.73 8.73 -0.39
CA PRO A 123 -21.10 10.01 -0.72
C PRO A 123 -20.90 10.95 0.48
N ALA A 124 -21.56 10.69 1.61
CA ALA A 124 -21.70 11.67 2.68
C ALA A 124 -20.59 11.63 3.75
N SER A 125 -19.85 10.53 3.92
CA SER A 125 -18.97 10.36 5.07
C SER A 125 -17.50 10.51 4.67
N PRO A 126 -16.83 11.62 5.04
CA PRO A 126 -15.41 11.76 4.76
C PRO A 126 -14.59 10.76 5.59
N PHE A 127 -13.37 10.51 5.15
CA PHE A 127 -12.31 9.88 5.91
C PHE A 127 -11.39 10.96 6.47
N SER A 128 -10.97 10.85 7.74
CA SER A 128 -10.08 11.83 8.38
C SER A 128 -8.80 11.31 8.98
N LEU A 129 -7.75 12.12 8.80
CA LEU A 129 -6.53 12.09 9.58
C LEU A 129 -6.55 13.32 10.50
N GLU A 130 -6.48 13.09 11.80
CA GLU A 130 -6.67 14.07 12.86
C GLU A 130 -5.39 14.20 13.68
N SER A 131 -5.16 15.39 14.22
CA SER A 131 -4.22 15.65 15.30
C SER A 131 -4.89 16.51 16.36
N ASN A 132 -4.13 16.89 17.39
CA ASN A 132 -4.62 17.85 18.38
C ASN A 132 -4.74 19.28 17.83
N THR A 133 -4.19 19.57 16.65
CA THR A 133 -4.17 20.94 16.09
C THR A 133 -5.07 21.11 14.88
N ALA A 134 -5.31 20.04 14.11
CA ALA A 134 -6.02 20.11 12.84
C ALA A 134 -6.62 18.78 12.41
N THR A 135 -7.48 18.83 11.39
CA THR A 135 -8.05 17.66 10.73
C THR A 135 -7.89 17.79 9.23
N ALA A 136 -7.44 16.72 8.56
CA ALA A 136 -7.37 16.60 7.12
C ALA A 136 -8.40 15.56 6.66
N ALA A 137 -9.32 15.94 5.77
CA ALA A 137 -10.49 15.15 5.40
C ALA A 137 -10.62 15.00 3.88
N VAL A 138 -10.90 13.77 3.43
CA VAL A 138 -11.06 13.43 2.01
C VAL A 138 -12.26 12.49 1.83
N HIS A 139 -12.89 12.48 0.66
CA HIS A 139 -13.94 11.51 0.32
C HIS A 139 -13.38 10.25 -0.33
N ASP A 140 -12.45 10.40 -1.25
CA ASP A 140 -11.74 9.33 -1.93
C ASP A 140 -10.33 9.79 -2.30
N GLY A 141 -9.37 8.87 -2.35
CA GLY A 141 -8.03 9.27 -2.75
C GLY A 141 -6.88 8.53 -2.11
N VAL A 142 -5.72 9.17 -2.17
CA VAL A 142 -4.49 8.74 -1.53
C VAL A 142 -3.90 9.94 -0.82
N ILE A 143 -3.88 9.87 0.51
CA ILE A 143 -3.54 10.98 1.39
C ILE A 143 -2.57 10.51 2.45
N GLY A 144 -1.93 11.44 3.14
CA GLY A 144 -1.20 11.11 4.35
C GLY A 144 -1.07 12.29 5.27
N ALA A 145 -0.65 11.98 6.48
CA ALA A 145 -0.39 12.98 7.49
C ALA A 145 0.71 12.52 8.43
N SER A 146 1.36 13.49 9.05
CA SER A 146 2.33 13.28 10.10
C SER A 146 2.12 14.27 11.23
N TYR A 147 2.47 13.85 12.44
CA TYR A 147 2.46 14.71 13.59
C TYR A 147 3.76 14.58 14.38
N SER A 148 4.40 15.72 14.65
CA SER A 148 5.62 15.78 15.44
C SER A 148 5.73 17.13 16.13
N LYS A 149 5.96 17.13 17.44
CA LYS A 149 6.25 18.34 18.24
C LYS A 149 5.24 19.49 18.04
N GLY A 150 3.95 19.18 17.87
CA GLY A 150 2.89 20.19 17.68
C GLY A 150 2.63 20.56 16.22
N ASP A 151 3.47 20.11 15.29
CA ASP A 151 3.27 20.31 13.85
C ASP A 151 2.52 19.14 13.24
N PHE A 152 1.39 19.45 12.59
CA PHE A 152 0.62 18.52 11.78
C PHE A 152 0.90 18.75 10.28
N GLY A 153 1.69 17.88 9.67
CA GLY A 153 1.87 17.85 8.22
C GLY A 153 0.78 17.02 7.57
N CYS A 154 0.22 17.47 6.45
CA CYS A 154 -0.69 16.65 5.65
C CYS A 154 -0.52 16.93 4.16
N TRP A 155 -0.87 15.96 3.32
CA TRP A 155 -0.67 16.01 1.89
C TRP A 155 -1.64 15.07 1.17
N THR A 156 -1.83 15.31 -0.12
CA THR A 156 -2.63 14.46 -1.00
C THR A 156 -1.88 14.16 -2.29
N GLN A 157 -1.97 12.92 -2.76
CA GLN A 157 -1.52 12.51 -4.09
C GLN A 157 -2.69 12.22 -5.04
N ARG A 158 -3.89 12.00 -4.49
CA ARG A 158 -5.13 11.82 -5.24
C ARG A 158 -6.28 12.21 -4.32
N GLY A 159 -7.28 12.88 -4.89
CA GLY A 159 -8.42 13.38 -4.12
C GLY A 159 -8.16 14.76 -3.53
N GLU A 160 -9.23 15.54 -3.38
CA GLU A 160 -9.19 16.85 -2.75
C GLU A 160 -9.19 16.71 -1.23
N LEU A 161 -8.19 17.29 -0.56
CA LEU A 161 -8.01 17.16 0.89
C LEU A 161 -8.33 18.50 1.56
N THR A 162 -9.43 18.55 2.31
CA THR A 162 -9.84 19.73 3.09
C THR A 162 -9.16 19.71 4.45
N VAL A 163 -8.50 20.81 4.83
CA VAL A 163 -7.80 20.94 6.11
C VAL A 163 -8.53 21.95 6.98
N THR A 164 -8.92 21.53 8.19
CA THR A 164 -9.61 22.37 9.18
C THR A 164 -8.82 22.50 10.48
N ASP A 165 -9.00 23.59 11.21
CA ASP A 165 -8.49 23.73 12.58
C ASP A 165 -9.33 22.91 13.59
N GLY A 166 -8.91 22.93 14.87
CA GLY A 166 -9.61 22.25 15.96
C GLY A 166 -11.05 22.73 16.21
N ASN A 167 -11.44 23.90 15.68
CA ASN A 167 -12.81 24.42 15.75
C ASN A 167 -13.64 24.05 14.52
N GLY A 168 -13.06 23.29 13.57
CA GLY A 168 -13.73 22.90 12.32
C GLY A 168 -13.74 23.98 11.25
N ARG A 169 -13.04 25.11 11.44
CA ARG A 169 -12.92 26.13 10.40
C ARG A 169 -11.95 25.65 9.33
N THR A 170 -12.36 25.76 8.06
CA THR A 170 -11.48 25.44 6.92
C THR A 170 -10.30 26.40 6.86
N LEU A 171 -9.10 25.85 6.87
CA LEU A 171 -7.84 26.57 6.72
C LEU A 171 -7.43 26.68 5.25
N LEU A 172 -7.50 25.56 4.53
CA LEU A 172 -7.23 25.47 3.09
C LEU A 172 -7.72 24.13 2.53
N THR A 173 -7.67 24.03 1.21
CA THR A 173 -7.93 22.81 0.45
C THR A 173 -6.71 22.47 -0.39
N LEU A 174 -6.20 21.25 -0.25
CA LEU A 174 -5.06 20.72 -1.01
C LEU A 174 -5.54 19.95 -2.23
N GLN A 175 -4.91 20.24 -3.36
CA GLN A 175 -5.05 19.52 -4.63
C GLN A 175 -3.98 18.41 -4.73
N PRO A 176 -4.19 17.37 -5.56
CA PRO A 176 -3.21 16.31 -5.78
C PRO A 176 -1.79 16.83 -6.03
N GLY A 177 -0.81 16.27 -5.32
CA GLY A 177 0.59 16.67 -5.34
C GLY A 177 0.93 17.82 -4.38
N GLN A 178 -0.02 18.30 -3.56
CA GLN A 178 0.22 19.36 -2.58
C GLN A 178 0.31 18.83 -1.14
N ALA A 179 1.02 19.61 -0.32
CA ALA A 179 1.15 19.45 1.12
C ALA A 179 0.95 20.79 1.84
N THR A 180 0.68 20.70 3.13
CA THR A 180 0.75 21.83 4.06
C THR A 180 1.23 21.37 5.43
N ARG A 181 1.52 22.35 6.30
CA ARG A 181 1.81 22.14 7.71
C ARG A 181 0.94 23.07 8.54
N VAL A 182 0.28 22.51 9.55
CA VAL A 182 -0.54 23.21 10.53
C VAL A 182 0.10 23.08 11.89
N GLY A 183 0.62 24.19 12.41
CA GLY A 183 1.37 24.24 13.66
C GLY A 183 2.13 25.55 13.77
N GLY A 184 2.53 25.93 14.99
CA GLY A 184 3.25 27.18 15.24
C GLY A 184 2.41 28.45 15.07
N LYS A 185 3.09 29.60 14.87
CA LYS A 185 2.46 30.94 14.79
C LYS A 185 2.10 31.38 13.36
N GLN A 186 2.51 30.62 12.34
CA GLN A 186 2.33 30.99 10.94
C GLN A 186 1.05 30.37 10.37
N ALA A 187 0.39 31.12 9.47
CA ALA A 187 -0.73 30.59 8.73
C ALA A 187 -0.27 29.44 7.80
N PRO A 188 -1.03 28.35 7.68
CA PRO A 188 -0.70 27.27 6.77
C PRO A 188 -0.61 27.74 5.32
N GLN A 189 0.37 27.22 4.57
CA GLN A 189 0.56 27.48 3.14
C GLN A 189 0.68 26.17 2.37
N THR A 190 0.31 26.22 1.09
CA THR A 190 0.43 25.09 0.17
C THR A 190 1.85 25.01 -0.38
N GLN A 191 2.40 23.80 -0.45
CA GLN A 191 3.68 23.51 -1.08
C GLN A 191 3.60 22.20 -1.87
N PRO A 192 4.47 21.96 -2.88
CA PRO A 192 4.57 20.65 -3.51
C PRO A 192 4.93 19.55 -2.51
N PHE A 193 4.35 18.36 -2.69
CA PHE A 193 4.65 17.17 -1.90
C PHE A 193 5.59 16.23 -2.66
N PHE A 194 6.74 15.92 -2.05
CA PHE A 194 7.68 14.91 -2.53
C PHE A 194 8.19 14.11 -1.33
N VAL A 195 8.22 12.78 -1.45
CA VAL A 195 8.86 11.92 -0.44
C VAL A 195 10.35 11.83 -0.69
N ASN A 196 10.72 11.47 -1.92
CA ASN A 196 12.09 11.46 -2.41
C ASN A 196 12.17 12.32 -3.67
N ALA A 197 13.37 12.77 -4.01
CA ALA A 197 13.64 13.45 -5.28
C ALA A 197 13.53 12.50 -6.48
N MET A 198 13.65 11.19 -6.24
CA MET A 198 13.54 10.16 -7.25
C MET A 198 12.26 9.37 -7.07
N ASN A 199 11.56 9.07 -8.17
CA ASN A 199 10.41 8.18 -8.22
C ASN A 199 10.65 7.08 -9.26
N LEU A 200 10.10 5.90 -9.01
CA LEU A 200 10.01 4.82 -9.99
C LEU A 200 8.54 4.71 -10.41
N ARG A 201 8.26 4.96 -11.69
CA ARG A 201 6.93 4.78 -12.27
C ARG A 201 6.91 3.50 -13.10
N VAL A 202 5.89 2.68 -12.92
CA VAL A 202 5.59 1.50 -13.72
C VAL A 202 4.24 1.71 -14.40
N GLU A 203 4.22 1.68 -15.72
CA GLU A 203 3.02 1.74 -16.55
C GLU A 203 2.82 0.38 -17.21
N ALA A 204 1.66 -0.23 -17.00
CA ALA A 204 1.37 -1.56 -17.53
C ALA A 204 0.05 -1.56 -18.31
N SER A 205 0.04 -2.27 -19.43
CA SER A 205 -1.14 -2.44 -20.28
C SER A 205 -2.38 -2.94 -19.52
N ALA A 206 -3.56 -2.64 -20.06
CA ALA A 206 -4.83 -3.01 -19.46
C ALA A 206 -5.03 -4.52 -19.23
N GLY A 207 -4.26 -5.40 -19.89
CA GLY A 207 -4.34 -6.85 -19.78
C GLY A 207 -3.58 -7.48 -18.61
N VAL A 208 -2.89 -6.69 -17.78
CA VAL A 208 -2.11 -7.21 -16.64
C VAL A 208 -2.28 -6.40 -15.37
N TRP A 209 -2.24 -7.08 -14.22
CA TRP A 209 -2.25 -6.46 -12.88
C TRP A 209 -0.80 -6.33 -12.40
N PRO A 210 -0.19 -5.13 -12.46
CA PRO A 210 1.17 -4.95 -11.97
C PRO A 210 1.19 -4.81 -10.45
N LEU A 211 2.19 -5.40 -9.80
CA LEU A 211 2.46 -5.28 -8.37
C LEU A 211 3.95 -5.04 -8.16
N LEU A 212 4.28 -3.96 -7.47
CA LEU A 212 5.64 -3.57 -7.13
C LEU A 212 5.89 -3.82 -5.65
N GLU A 213 7.05 -4.41 -5.36
CA GLU A 213 7.61 -4.58 -4.01
C GLU A 213 8.86 -3.70 -3.85
N MET A 214 8.92 -2.97 -2.74
CA MET A 214 10.03 -2.06 -2.43
C MET A 214 11.29 -2.82 -1.97
N PRO A 215 12.51 -2.29 -2.24
CA PRO A 215 13.78 -2.95 -1.87
C PRO A 215 14.07 -2.94 -0.37
N THR A 216 13.63 -1.91 0.35
CA THR A 216 13.98 -1.70 1.76
C THR A 216 13.09 -2.50 2.70
N PHE A 217 11.81 -2.59 2.36
CA PHE A 217 10.75 -3.20 3.15
C PHE A 217 9.77 -3.83 2.15
N PRO A 218 9.21 -5.04 2.38
CA PRO A 218 8.31 -5.70 1.44
C PRO A 218 6.91 -5.07 1.46
N LEU A 219 6.85 -3.73 1.42
CA LEU A 219 5.66 -2.95 1.20
C LEU A 219 5.31 -3.01 -0.29
N LEU A 220 4.03 -3.11 -0.54
CA LEU A 220 3.50 -3.33 -1.88
C LEU A 220 2.76 -2.10 -2.40
N ALA A 221 2.90 -1.82 -3.69
CA ALA A 221 2.07 -0.88 -4.42
C ALA A 221 1.71 -1.49 -5.78
N GLY A 222 0.45 -1.44 -6.17
CA GLY A 222 -0.01 -1.91 -7.47
C GLY A 222 -1.45 -2.36 -7.47
N PHE A 223 -1.69 -3.47 -8.17
CA PHE A 223 -2.99 -4.05 -8.39
C PHE A 223 -2.92 -5.56 -8.20
N VAL A 224 -3.92 -6.11 -7.55
CA VAL A 224 -4.11 -7.57 -7.45
C VAL A 224 -5.49 -7.95 -7.97
N LYS A 225 -5.66 -9.22 -8.36
CA LYS A 225 -6.94 -9.73 -8.87
C LYS A 225 -8.10 -9.41 -7.91
N PRO A 226 -9.26 -8.94 -8.42
CA PRO A 226 -9.63 -8.71 -9.84
C PRO A 226 -9.31 -7.32 -10.39
N GLY A 227 -8.37 -6.59 -9.79
CA GLY A 227 -8.05 -5.19 -10.11
C GLY A 227 -8.07 -4.28 -8.87
N ILE A 228 -7.98 -4.86 -7.68
CA ILE A 228 -7.98 -4.12 -6.41
C ILE A 228 -6.66 -3.39 -6.25
N GLU A 229 -6.75 -2.11 -5.92
CA GLU A 229 -5.61 -1.25 -5.69
C GLU A 229 -4.93 -1.57 -4.35
N VAL A 230 -3.63 -1.81 -4.40
CA VAL A 230 -2.74 -1.96 -3.23
C VAL A 230 -1.86 -0.72 -3.17
N ASN A 231 -1.82 -0.02 -2.03
CA ASN A 231 -1.03 1.19 -1.88
C ASN A 231 -0.49 1.29 -0.44
N GLN A 232 0.46 0.40 -0.11
CA GLN A 232 1.04 0.31 1.23
C GLN A 232 2.30 1.18 1.38
N VAL A 233 2.91 1.57 0.27
CA VAL A 233 4.16 2.33 0.24
C VAL A 233 3.88 3.81 0.48
N TYR A 234 4.52 4.38 1.50
CA TYR A 234 4.41 5.81 1.82
C TYR A 234 4.86 6.65 0.61
N GLY A 235 4.04 7.60 0.18
CA GLY A 235 4.32 8.42 -1.01
C GLY A 235 3.94 7.80 -2.34
N SER A 236 3.42 6.57 -2.35
CA SER A 236 3.11 5.90 -3.61
C SER A 236 1.74 6.25 -4.19
N ILE A 237 1.62 6.16 -5.49
CA ILE A 237 0.39 6.37 -6.24
C ILE A 237 0.14 5.13 -7.06
N THR A 238 -1.11 4.71 -7.10
CA THR A 238 -1.59 3.68 -8.00
C THR A 238 -2.82 4.23 -8.69
N ARG A 239 -2.97 4.06 -10.00
CA ARG A 239 -4.15 4.56 -10.73
C ARG A 239 -4.40 3.78 -12.01
N VAL A 240 -5.63 3.84 -12.49
CA VAL A 240 -6.01 3.36 -13.81
C VAL A 240 -6.31 4.58 -14.67
N ASN A 241 -5.64 4.69 -15.81
CA ASN A 241 -5.87 5.74 -16.80
C ASN A 241 -7.14 5.43 -17.62
N ALA A 242 -7.63 6.41 -18.39
CA ALA A 242 -8.85 6.26 -19.20
C ALA A 242 -8.75 5.15 -20.27
N ASP A 243 -7.54 4.85 -20.74
CA ASP A 243 -7.22 3.76 -21.68
C ASP A 243 -7.07 2.38 -21.01
N GLY A 244 -7.28 2.31 -19.69
CA GLY A 244 -7.10 1.09 -18.90
C GLY A 244 -5.64 0.82 -18.50
N THR A 245 -4.68 1.65 -18.89
CA THR A 245 -3.29 1.54 -18.46
C THR A 245 -3.19 1.71 -16.95
N ARG A 246 -2.51 0.78 -16.29
CA ARG A 246 -2.29 0.80 -14.84
C ARG A 246 -0.96 1.44 -14.54
N VAL A 247 -0.98 2.46 -13.70
CA VAL A 247 0.20 3.21 -13.29
C VAL A 247 0.45 2.95 -11.81
N ILE A 248 1.69 2.62 -11.48
CA ILE A 248 2.25 2.58 -10.13
C ILE A 248 3.36 3.62 -10.10
N GLU A 249 3.42 4.44 -9.06
CA GLU A 249 4.54 5.34 -8.82
C GLU A 249 4.93 5.20 -7.35
N VAL A 250 6.20 4.89 -7.08
CA VAL A 250 6.73 4.80 -5.71
C VAL A 250 7.93 5.72 -5.54
N PRO A 251 8.19 6.21 -4.32
CA PRO A 251 9.46 6.86 -4.03
C PRO A 251 10.61 5.90 -4.31
N ALA A 252 11.60 6.36 -5.06
CA ALA A 252 12.80 5.62 -5.42
C ALA A 252 14.02 6.31 -4.81
N GLY A 253 15.23 6.04 -5.31
CA GLY A 253 16.46 6.58 -4.70
C GLY A 253 17.26 5.53 -3.92
N TYR A 254 16.76 4.29 -3.88
CA TYR A 254 17.49 3.12 -3.41
C TYR A 254 18.06 2.34 -4.60
N PRO A 255 19.25 1.70 -4.47
CA PRO A 255 19.84 0.84 -5.51
C PRO A 255 18.96 -0.32 -5.99
N GLY A 256 17.94 -0.72 -5.21
CA GLY A 256 17.09 -1.87 -5.52
C GLY A 256 17.55 -3.15 -4.80
N PRO A 257 17.01 -4.32 -5.19
CA PRO A 257 16.07 -4.49 -6.29
C PRO A 257 14.65 -4.03 -5.94
N TYR A 258 14.02 -3.27 -6.84
CA TYR A 258 12.56 -3.15 -6.88
C TYR A 258 12.04 -4.37 -7.62
N THR A 259 11.17 -5.17 -7.01
CA THR A 259 10.62 -6.35 -7.67
C THR A 259 9.26 -6.02 -8.28
N ILE A 260 9.14 -6.20 -9.59
CA ILE A 260 7.90 -5.96 -10.33
C ILE A 260 7.35 -7.31 -10.74
N ARG A 261 6.09 -7.57 -10.38
CA ARG A 261 5.32 -8.73 -10.77
C ARG A 261 4.15 -8.28 -11.62
N ILE A 262 3.78 -9.08 -12.60
CA ILE A 262 2.56 -8.87 -13.38
C ILE A 262 1.75 -10.16 -13.37
N GLN A 263 0.45 -10.05 -13.13
CA GLN A 263 -0.50 -11.14 -13.29
C GLN A 263 -1.34 -10.92 -14.54
N GLY A 264 -1.49 -11.94 -15.38
CA GLY A 264 -2.35 -11.87 -16.55
C GLY A 264 -3.82 -11.74 -16.16
N ALA A 265 -4.45 -10.63 -16.51
CA ALA A 265 -5.89 -10.46 -16.35
C ALA A 265 -6.70 -11.24 -17.37
N THR A 266 -6.18 -11.21 -18.58
CA THR A 266 -6.64 -11.86 -19.80
C THR A 266 -5.43 -12.50 -20.45
N ALA A 267 -5.61 -13.63 -21.12
CA ALA A 267 -4.54 -14.16 -21.95
C ALA A 267 -4.32 -13.21 -23.14
N GLY A 268 -3.07 -12.86 -23.43
CA GLY A 268 -2.78 -11.96 -24.55
C GLY A 268 -1.44 -11.25 -24.45
N PRO A 269 -1.21 -10.25 -25.34
CA PRO A 269 -0.03 -9.41 -25.27
C PRO A 269 -0.07 -8.52 -24.03
N TYR A 270 1.11 -8.22 -23.49
CA TYR A 270 1.29 -7.20 -22.46
C TYR A 270 2.40 -6.23 -22.86
N SER A 271 2.31 -5.01 -22.35
CA SER A 271 3.42 -4.06 -22.28
C SER A 271 3.60 -3.54 -20.85
N VAL A 272 4.85 -3.32 -20.47
CA VAL A 272 5.25 -2.69 -19.21
C VAL A 272 6.38 -1.70 -19.49
N THR A 273 6.21 -0.46 -19.06
CA THR A 273 7.23 0.58 -19.12
C THR A 273 7.62 0.98 -17.70
N MET A 274 8.92 1.00 -17.40
CA MET A 274 9.46 1.48 -16.12
C MET A 274 10.25 2.77 -16.35
N LEU A 275 9.90 3.83 -15.64
CA LEU A 275 10.53 5.15 -15.74
C LEU A 275 11.17 5.53 -14.41
N GLY A 276 12.43 5.94 -14.47
CA GLY A 276 13.06 6.68 -13.39
C GLY A 276 12.76 8.17 -13.56
N LEU A 277 12.14 8.80 -12.57
CA LEU A 277 11.81 10.23 -12.61
C LEU A 277 12.57 10.97 -11.51
N TYR A 278 13.42 11.93 -11.87
CA TYR A 278 14.08 12.84 -10.92
C TYR A 278 13.37 14.18 -10.91
N ARG A 279 12.72 14.52 -9.79
CA ARG A 279 11.92 15.75 -9.62
C ARG A 279 10.90 15.92 -10.74
N GLY A 280 10.29 14.81 -11.15
CA GLY A 280 9.30 14.74 -12.23
C GLY A 280 9.87 14.58 -13.64
N SER A 281 11.18 14.76 -13.85
CA SER A 281 11.81 14.60 -15.16
C SER A 281 12.32 13.18 -15.37
N GLU A 282 12.03 12.58 -16.52
CA GLU A 282 12.55 11.26 -16.90
C GLU A 282 14.08 11.28 -17.00
N VAL A 283 14.74 10.32 -16.34
CA VAL A 283 16.19 10.10 -16.45
C VAL A 283 16.54 8.78 -17.13
N TYR A 284 15.65 7.78 -17.03
CA TYR A 284 15.80 6.50 -17.74
C TYR A 284 14.43 5.88 -18.00
N ARG A 285 14.41 4.97 -18.98
CA ARG A 285 13.24 4.21 -19.41
C ARG A 285 13.62 2.79 -19.76
N LEU A 286 12.82 1.82 -19.28
CA LEU A 286 12.93 0.41 -19.61
C LEU A 286 11.58 -0.07 -20.14
N GLU A 287 11.59 -0.77 -21.27
CA GLU A 287 10.37 -1.23 -21.93
C GLU A 287 10.38 -2.75 -22.08
N PHE A 288 9.25 -3.35 -21.74
CA PHE A 288 9.04 -4.78 -21.81
C PHE A 288 7.74 -5.06 -22.54
N ALA A 289 7.76 -6.07 -23.40
CA ALA A 289 6.57 -6.58 -24.06
C ALA A 289 6.69 -8.10 -24.19
N GLY A 290 5.55 -8.76 -24.26
CA GLY A 290 5.48 -10.21 -24.40
C GLY A 290 4.04 -10.69 -24.42
N THR A 291 3.85 -11.98 -24.19
CA THR A 291 2.53 -12.59 -23.99
C THR A 291 2.45 -13.20 -22.60
N ILE A 292 1.26 -13.19 -22.03
CA ILE A 292 0.98 -13.76 -20.71
C ILE A 292 -0.34 -14.51 -20.76
N GLY A 293 -0.41 -15.67 -20.13
CA GLY A 293 -1.65 -16.43 -19.92
C GLY A 293 -2.54 -15.76 -18.88
N ARG A 294 -3.84 -16.08 -18.91
CA ARG A 294 -4.75 -15.65 -17.84
C ARG A 294 -4.30 -16.25 -16.51
N ASP A 295 -4.26 -15.42 -15.47
CA ASP A 295 -3.81 -15.74 -14.11
C ASP A 295 -2.34 -16.18 -14.01
N GLU A 296 -1.58 -16.20 -15.11
CA GLU A 296 -0.14 -16.45 -15.10
C GLU A 296 0.59 -15.28 -14.42
N TRP A 297 1.65 -15.59 -13.68
CA TRP A 297 2.52 -14.61 -13.06
C TRP A 297 3.87 -14.56 -13.75
N LEU A 298 4.28 -13.35 -14.13
CA LEU A 298 5.64 -13.04 -14.54
C LEU A 298 6.27 -12.05 -13.55
N TRP A 299 7.59 -12.05 -13.45
CA TRP A 299 8.31 -11.11 -12.59
C TRP A 299 9.65 -10.67 -13.17
N THR A 300 10.13 -9.52 -12.71
CA THR A 300 11.50 -9.03 -12.91
C THR A 300 11.94 -8.20 -11.71
N SER A 301 13.24 -7.91 -11.63
CA SER A 301 13.83 -7.02 -10.62
C SER A 301 14.57 -5.89 -11.30
N ALA A 302 14.26 -4.65 -10.91
CA ALA A 302 14.93 -3.45 -11.37
C ALA A 302 15.92 -2.94 -10.33
N GLN A 303 17.14 -2.62 -10.77
CA GLN A 303 18.16 -1.94 -9.99
C GLN A 303 18.36 -0.53 -10.54
N GLN A 304 18.75 0.39 -9.65
CA GLN A 304 19.07 1.77 -9.98
C GLN A 304 20.55 2.02 -9.71
N ASP A 305 21.25 2.53 -10.73
CA ASP A 305 22.63 2.96 -10.58
C ASP A 305 22.66 4.46 -10.35
N PHE A 306 23.39 4.89 -9.33
CA PHE A 306 23.50 6.28 -8.90
C PHE A 306 24.86 6.83 -9.25
N LEU A 307 24.91 8.14 -9.55
CA LEU A 307 26.16 8.89 -9.52
C LEU A 307 26.82 8.64 -8.16
N LYS A 308 28.06 8.13 -8.18
CA LYS A 308 28.90 8.23 -6.99
C LYS A 308 29.07 9.71 -6.73
N ALA A 309 28.64 10.19 -5.56
CA ALA A 309 29.05 11.51 -5.12
C ALA A 309 30.59 11.52 -5.07
N ASP A 310 31.22 12.63 -5.43
CA ASP A 310 32.68 12.80 -5.50
C ASP A 310 33.37 12.79 -4.11
N GLY A 311 32.80 12.07 -3.15
CA GLY A 311 33.28 11.93 -1.78
C GLY A 311 32.79 10.61 -1.18
N PHE A 312 33.55 10.11 -0.20
CA PHE A 312 33.24 8.91 0.55
C PHE A 312 31.92 9.08 1.33
N GLY A 313 30.79 8.71 0.72
CA GLY A 313 29.49 8.70 1.38
C GLY A 313 28.40 8.05 0.51
N ILE A 314 27.49 7.31 1.16
CA ILE A 314 26.25 6.86 0.53
C ILE A 314 25.38 8.10 0.35
N ALA A 315 24.99 8.42 -0.90
CA ALA A 315 24.10 9.53 -1.17
C ALA A 315 22.81 9.39 -0.34
N ASP A 316 22.32 10.48 0.27
CA ASP A 316 21.01 10.49 0.91
C ASP A 316 19.96 10.11 -0.14
N TYR A 317 19.35 8.94 0.01
CA TYR A 317 18.36 8.37 -0.91
C TYR A 317 17.17 9.32 -1.16
N ARG A 318 16.88 10.23 -0.22
CA ARG A 318 15.83 11.24 -0.39
C ARG A 318 16.17 12.29 -1.45
N SER A 319 17.44 12.48 -1.74
CA SER A 319 17.95 13.48 -2.69
C SER A 319 18.68 12.87 -3.89
N ALA A 320 18.99 11.57 -3.83
CA ALA A 320 19.79 10.85 -4.81
C ALA A 320 19.14 10.86 -6.20
N LYS A 321 19.98 10.99 -7.24
CA LYS A 321 19.59 10.91 -8.64
C LYS A 321 20.18 9.65 -9.26
N ALA A 322 19.33 8.75 -9.74
CA ALA A 322 19.79 7.61 -10.53
C ALA A 322 20.19 8.10 -11.94
N GLU A 323 21.25 7.52 -12.49
CA GLU A 323 21.67 7.75 -13.87
C GLU A 323 20.98 6.81 -14.84
N LYS A 324 20.81 5.56 -14.41
CA LYS A 324 20.23 4.50 -15.23
C LYS A 324 19.51 3.48 -14.35
N GLY A 325 18.54 2.82 -14.95
CA GLY A 325 17.91 1.63 -14.41
C GLY A 325 18.33 0.42 -15.23
N VAL A 326 18.44 -0.73 -14.58
CA VAL A 326 18.66 -2.01 -15.26
C VAL A 326 17.68 -3.03 -14.72
N ALA A 327 17.11 -3.85 -15.60
CA ALA A 327 16.27 -4.97 -15.21
C ALA A 327 16.36 -6.09 -16.25
N ALA A 328 16.21 -7.33 -15.80
CA ALA A 328 16.11 -8.46 -16.70
C ALA A 328 14.75 -8.49 -17.41
N LYS A 329 14.63 -9.32 -18.45
CA LYS A 329 13.31 -9.62 -19.03
C LYS A 329 12.42 -10.29 -17.97
N PHE A 330 11.11 -10.07 -18.09
CA PHE A 330 10.13 -10.78 -17.30
C PHE A 330 10.28 -12.30 -17.48
N ALA A 331 10.28 -13.02 -16.37
CA ALA A 331 10.37 -14.48 -16.34
C ALA A 331 9.16 -15.08 -15.60
N PRO A 332 8.76 -16.33 -15.89
CA PRO A 332 7.71 -17.01 -15.15
C PRO A 332 8.01 -17.06 -13.65
N MET A 333 7.00 -16.75 -12.83
CA MET A 333 7.08 -16.86 -11.39
C MET A 333 6.60 -18.23 -10.92
N ARG A 334 7.29 -18.84 -9.96
CA ARG A 334 6.82 -20.01 -9.22
C ARG A 334 6.64 -19.62 -7.76
N GLY A 335 5.51 -20.01 -7.16
CA GLY A 335 5.20 -19.73 -5.75
C GLY A 335 4.13 -18.66 -5.56
N GLU A 336 3.86 -18.32 -4.30
CA GLU A 336 2.85 -17.33 -3.91
C GLU A 336 3.37 -15.89 -4.06
N VAL A 337 2.44 -14.94 -4.15
CA VAL A 337 2.76 -13.51 -4.11
C VAL A 337 3.29 -13.18 -2.71
N PRO A 338 4.51 -12.64 -2.57
CA PRO A 338 5.04 -12.29 -1.26
C PRO A 338 4.37 -11.03 -0.71
N GLY A 339 4.34 -10.95 0.62
CA GLY A 339 3.76 -9.84 1.37
C GLY A 339 2.31 -10.08 1.78
N THR A 340 1.84 -9.28 2.75
CA THR A 340 0.48 -9.38 3.29
C THR A 340 -0.43 -8.45 2.52
N ILE A 341 -1.32 -9.01 1.70
CA ILE A 341 -2.39 -8.29 1.02
C ILE A 341 -3.70 -8.72 1.66
N LEU A 342 -4.20 -7.90 2.57
CA LEU A 342 -5.50 -8.12 3.20
C LEU A 342 -6.55 -7.28 2.46
N LEU A 343 -7.50 -7.97 1.87
CA LEU A 343 -8.63 -7.37 1.18
C LEU A 343 -9.80 -7.26 2.17
N SER A 344 -10.52 -6.14 2.12
CA SER A 344 -11.72 -5.99 2.95
C SER A 344 -12.85 -6.90 2.46
N PRO A 345 -13.84 -7.22 3.32
CA PRO A 345 -15.03 -7.94 2.87
C PRO A 345 -15.76 -7.28 1.70
N ALA A 346 -15.76 -5.93 1.63
CA ALA A 346 -16.35 -5.19 0.52
C ALA A 346 -15.59 -5.43 -0.79
N GLU A 347 -14.26 -5.47 -0.74
CA GLU A 347 -13.41 -5.73 -1.90
C GLU A 347 -13.53 -7.19 -2.39
N VAL A 348 -13.63 -8.15 -1.46
CA VAL A 348 -13.88 -9.56 -1.79
C VAL A 348 -15.30 -9.76 -2.36
N GLY A 349 -16.28 -9.00 -1.88
CA GLY A 349 -17.67 -9.06 -2.33
C GLY A 349 -17.88 -8.44 -3.72
N ALA A 350 -17.22 -7.31 -4.01
CA ALA A 350 -17.26 -6.65 -5.31
C ALA A 350 -16.52 -7.44 -6.41
N ALA A 351 -15.68 -8.39 -6.01
CA ALA A 351 -14.90 -9.25 -6.90
C ALA A 351 -15.65 -10.49 -7.43
N ARG A 352 -16.90 -10.69 -7.02
CA ARG A 352 -17.78 -11.80 -7.44
C ARG A 352 -18.84 -11.31 -8.41
#